data_AF-A0A969EMY6-F1
#
_entry.id   AF-A0A969EMY6-F1
#
_cell.length_a   1.000
_cell.length_b   1.000
_cell.length_c   1.000
_cell.angle_alpha   90.00
_cell.angle_beta   90.00
_cell.angle_gamma   90.00
#
_symmetry.space_group_name_H-M   'P 1'
#
loop_
_entity.id
_entity.type
_entity.pdbx_description
1 polymer ?
#
loop_
_entity_poly.entity_id
_entity_poly.type
_entity_poly.pdbx_seq_one_letter_code
_entity_poly.pdbx_strand_id
1 'polypeptide(L)' 'MMRVIGTAGHVDHGKSTLVQALTGTHPDRLKEEREREMTIDLGFAFFTLPNGQEVGIVDVPGHRDFIENMLQGRGD' A
#
# COMPACT_ATOMS: atom_id res chain seq x y z
N MET A 1 -11.94 8.42 -15.49
CA MET A 1 -11.76 8.69 -14.04
C MET A 1 -11.15 7.44 -13.44
N MET A 2 -9.98 7.57 -12.81
CA MET A 2 -9.26 6.45 -12.19
C MET A 2 -9.97 6.03 -10.91
N ARG A 3 -10.09 4.71 -10.66
CA ARG A 3 -10.56 4.19 -9.37
C ARG A 3 -9.36 4.01 -8.44
N VAL A 4 -9.51 4.42 -7.19
CA VAL A 4 -8.49 4.26 -6.15
C VAL A 4 -9.05 3.41 -5.03
N ILE A 5 -8.29 2.41 -4.60
CA ILE A 5 -8.63 1.48 -3.53
C ILE A 5 -7.59 1.65 -2.41
N GLY A 6 -8.04 1.95 -1.20
CA GLY A 6 -7.17 1.90 -0.02
C GLY A 6 -7.19 0.51 0.60
N THR A 7 -6.04 -0.06 0.95
CA THR A 7 -6.00 -1.18 1.88
C THR A 7 -6.13 -0.64 3.31
N ALA A 8 -6.69 -1.43 4.22
CA ALA A 8 -6.70 -1.13 5.65
C ALA A 8 -6.80 -2.43 6.43
N GLY A 9 -6.22 -2.48 7.62
CA GLY A 9 -6.21 -3.67 8.46
C GLY A 9 -5.06 -3.68 9.45
N HIS A 10 -5.13 -4.60 10.41
CA HIS A 10 -4.11 -4.74 11.45
C HIS A 10 -2.71 -5.03 10.88
N VAL A 11 -1.67 -4.81 11.68
CA VAL A 11 -0.30 -5.21 11.33
C VAL A 11 -0.25 -6.72 11.03
N ASP A 12 0.60 -7.12 10.09
CA ASP A 12 0.83 -8.51 9.66
C ASP A 12 -0.36 -9.30 9.10
N HIS A 13 -1.48 -8.63 8.79
CA HIS A 13 -2.63 -9.26 8.15
C HIS A 13 -2.52 -9.34 6.61
N GLY A 14 -1.30 -9.33 6.05
CA GLY A 14 -1.06 -9.60 4.62
C GLY A 14 -1.50 -8.52 3.64
N LYS A 15 -1.68 -7.26 4.07
CA LYS A 15 -2.06 -6.13 3.20
C LYS A 15 -1.09 -5.96 2.03
N SER A 16 0.20 -5.81 2.32
CA SER A 16 1.25 -5.59 1.32
C SER A 16 1.42 -6.81 0.40
N THR A 17 1.26 -8.02 0.94
CA THR A 17 1.23 -9.27 0.17
C THR A 17 0.05 -9.30 -0.81
N LEU A 18 -1.14 -8.85 -0.39
CA LEU A 18 -2.31 -8.73 -1.28
C LEU A 18 -2.05 -7.71 -2.39
N VAL A 19 -1.46 -6.55 -2.07
CA VAL A 19 -1.09 -5.54 -3.08
C VAL A 19 -0.13 -6.12 -4.10
N GLN A 20 0.92 -6.82 -3.65
CA GLN A 20 1.87 -7.47 -4.55
C GLN A 20 1.21 -8.54 -5.43
N ALA A 21 0.32 -9.36 -4.86
CA ALA A 21 -0.39 -10.39 -5.62
C ALA A 21 -1.32 -9.80 -6.69
N LEU A 22 -1.94 -8.64 -6.42
CA LEU A 22 -2.85 -7.97 -7.36
C LEU A 22 -2.11 -7.17 -8.44
N THR A 23 -1.00 -6.54 -8.10
CA THR A 23 -0.35 -5.53 -8.95
C THR A 23 1.02 -5.95 -9.49
N GLY A 24 1.59 -7.04 -8.97
CA GLY A 24 2.98 -7.41 -9.20
C GLY A 24 4.00 -6.49 -8.51
N THR A 25 3.55 -5.46 -7.77
CA THR A 25 4.39 -4.44 -7.15
C THR A 25 4.29 -4.54 -5.63
N HIS A 26 5.43 -4.69 -4.96
CA HIS A 26 5.47 -4.59 -3.50
C HIS A 26 5.36 -3.11 -3.08
N PRO A 27 4.43 -2.74 -2.18
CA PRO A 27 4.17 -1.34 -1.84
C PRO A 27 5.28 -0.70 -1.00
N ASP A 28 5.97 -1.48 -0.16
CA ASP A 28 7.09 -0.99 0.65
C ASP A 28 8.27 -0.49 -0.21
N ARG A 29 8.65 0.75 0.03
CA ARG A 29 9.66 1.50 -0.74
C ARG A 29 10.89 1.84 0.07
N LEU A 30 10.77 1.88 1.40
CA LEU A 30 11.90 2.13 2.30
C LEU A 30 12.66 0.83 2.57
N LYS A 31 13.98 0.94 2.71
CA LYS A 31 14.82 -0.19 3.11
C LYS A 31 14.43 -0.70 4.51
N GLU A 32 14.09 0.23 5.40
CA GLU A 32 13.67 -0.05 6.78
C GLU A 32 12.38 -0.88 6.84
N GLU A 33 11.41 -0.62 5.97
CA GLU A 33 10.15 -1.38 5.89
C GLU A 33 10.42 -2.87 5.61
N ARG A 34 11.35 -3.13 4.69
CA ARG A 34 11.76 -4.50 4.31
C ARG A 34 12.58 -5.18 5.40
N GLU A 35 13.44 -4.43 6.08
CA GLU A 35 14.27 -4.96 7.18
C GLU A 35 13.45 -5.29 8.43
N ARG A 36 12.36 -4.55 8.66
CA ARG A 36 11.47 -4.71 9.82
C ARG A 36 10.18 -5.47 9.51
N GLU A 37 9.99 -5.88 8.27
CA GLU A 37 8.79 -6.54 7.76
C GLU A 37 7.51 -5.77 8.14
N MET A 38 7.55 -4.43 8.06
CA MET A 38 6.43 -3.56 8.45
C MET A 38 6.32 -2.33 7.56
N THR A 39 5.09 -1.98 7.18
CA THR A 39 4.80 -0.74 6.44
C THR A 39 4.87 0.46 7.37
N ILE A 40 5.68 1.45 7.02
CA ILE A 40 5.93 2.67 7.80
C ILE A 40 5.22 3.86 7.15
N ASP A 41 5.27 3.95 5.82
CA ASP A 41 4.65 5.03 5.05
C ASP A 41 3.63 4.48 4.05
N LEU A 42 2.87 5.36 3.40
CA LEU A 42 1.93 4.98 2.36
C LEU A 42 2.66 4.33 1.18
N GLY A 43 2.18 3.16 0.76
CA GLY A 43 2.62 2.49 -0.45
C GLY A 43 1.67 2.75 -1.60
N PHE A 44 2.20 2.83 -2.83
CA PHE A 44 1.39 3.04 -4.03
C PHE A 44 1.67 1.96 -5.05
N ALA A 45 0.61 1.38 -5.60
CA ALA A 45 0.70 0.39 -6.66
C ALA A 45 -0.45 0.58 -7.66
N PHE A 46 -0.27 0.06 -8.87
CA PHE A 46 -1.24 0.23 -9.96
C PHE A 46 -1.40 -1.08 -10.72
N PHE A 47 -2.57 -1.30 -11.26
CA PHE A 47 -2.82 -2.40 -12.19
C PHE A 47 -3.92 -2.05 -13.19
N THR A 48 -3.87 -2.72 -14.34
CA THR A 48 -4.84 -2.53 -15.43
C THR A 48 -5.79 -3.72 -15.48
N LEU A 49 -7.09 -3.44 -15.42
CA LEU A 49 -8.12 -4.46 -15.58
C LEU A 49 -8.21 -4.95 -17.04
N PRO A 50 -8.78 -6.14 -17.30
CA PRO A 50 -8.90 -6.67 -18.67
C PRO A 50 -9.67 -5.76 -19.64
N ASN A 51 -10.52 -4.88 -19.13
CA ASN A 51 -11.25 -3.88 -19.92
C ASN A 51 -10.46 -2.59 -20.21
N GLY A 52 -9.16 -2.57 -19.89
CA GLY A 52 -8.26 -1.43 -20.10
C GLY A 52 -8.36 -0.33 -19.03
N GLN A 53 -9.16 -0.52 -17.97
CA GLN A 53 -9.31 0.48 -16.93
C GLN A 53 -8.16 0.39 -15.91
N GLU A 54 -7.52 1.53 -15.62
CA GLU A 54 -6.51 1.64 -14.56
C GLU A 54 -7.16 1.72 -13.16
N VAL A 55 -6.54 1.04 -12.22
CA VAL A 55 -6.87 1.06 -10.80
C VAL A 55 -5.61 1.36 -10.00
N GLY A 56 -5.67 2.37 -9.14
CA GLY A 56 -4.65 2.66 -8.14
C GLY A 56 -4.96 1.97 -6.81
N ILE A 57 -3.92 1.50 -6.14
CA ILE A 57 -3.96 0.98 -4.77
C ILE A 57 -3.10 1.87 -3.88
N VAL A 58 -3.64 2.25 -2.73
CA VAL A 58 -2.91 2.92 -1.64
C VAL A 58 -2.82 1.93 -0.48
N ASP A 59 -1.62 1.44 -0.18
CA ASP A 59 -1.36 0.57 0.97
C ASP A 59 -1.11 1.45 2.21
N VAL A 60 -1.90 1.24 3.27
CA VAL A 60 -1.75 2.03 4.51
C VAL A 60 -1.08 1.23 5.62
N PRO A 61 -0.27 1.88 6.47
CA PRO A 61 0.34 1.23 7.62
C PRO A 61 -0.74 0.72 8.60
N GLY A 62 -0.54 -0.50 9.11
CA GLY A 62 -1.43 -1.12 10.09
C GLY A 62 -0.97 -0.97 11.54
N HIS A 63 0.27 -0.52 11.76
CA HIS A 63 0.84 -0.32 13.09
C HIS A 63 0.38 1.01 13.68
N ARG A 64 0.04 1.02 14.98
CA ARG A 64 -0.53 2.20 15.64
C ARG A 64 0.39 3.41 15.60
N ASP A 65 1.69 3.17 15.76
CA ASP A 65 2.72 4.22 15.76
C ASP A 65 2.83 4.97 14.41
N PHE A 66 2.27 4.42 13.33
CA PHE A 66 2.34 4.99 11.98
C PHE A 66 0.96 5.39 11.42
N ILE A 67 -0.08 5.40 12.26
CA ILE A 67 -1.42 5.89 11.88
C ILE A 67 -1.36 7.37 11.46
N GLU A 68 -0.45 8.17 12.02
CA GLU A 68 -0.29 9.57 11.60
C GLU A 68 0.24 9.71 10.17
N ASN A 69 1.10 8.79 9.71
CA ASN A 69 1.60 8.78 8.34
C ASN A 69 0.46 8.47 7.34
N MET A 70 -0.49 7.62 7.74
CA MET A 70 -1.71 7.36 6.96
C MET A 70 -2.57 8.64 6.78
N LEU A 71 -2.67 9.48 7.80
CA LEU A 71 -3.52 10.69 7.78
C LEU A 71 -2.91 11.85 7.00
N GLN A 72 -1.57 11.91 6.92
CA GLN A 72 -0.88 13.03 6.28
C GLN A 72 -0.76 12.88 4.76
N GLY A 73 -0.97 11.68 4.20
CA GLY A 73 -1.03 11.51 2.74
C GLY A 73 0.27 11.94 2.03
N ARG A 74 1.41 11.89 2.73
CA ARG A 74 2.63 12.57 2.30
C ARG A 74 3.34 11.72 1.24
N GLY A 75 2.88 11.83 0.01
CA GLY A 75 3.68 11.48 -1.16
C GLY A 75 4.76 12.55 -1.35
N ASP A 76 6.02 12.16 -1.20
CA ASP A 76 7.13 12.90 -1.82
C ASP A 76 7.09 12.71 -3.34
#